data_AF-A0A0C9SZJ8-F1
#
_entry.id   AF-A0A0C9SZJ8-F1
#
_cell.length_a   1.000
_cell.length_b   1.000
_cell.length_c   1.000
_cell.angle_alpha   90.00
_cell.angle_beta   90.00
_cell.angle_gamma   90.00
#
_symmetry.space_group_name_H-M   'P 1'
#
loop_
_entity.id
_entity.type
_entity.pdbx_description
1 polymer ?
#
loop_
_entity_poly.entity_id
_entity_poly.type
_entity_poly.pdbx_seq_one_letter_code
_entity_poly.pdbx_strand_id
1 'polypeptide(L)'
;CADDDGHSYYKRNRCYYDDSESGSEDPGMLEESSRSLELKKVVTLNGMPFLDSLPLENEALIPEDPFEDASPDETEYEGYMGNGAGELQYWYRRTVLLMFPREHEEELMLAGQGVEYAIAQLQKTTTTPTAKERRMFQFVMDRLKVRDAYIWRAPTVNPSAARALAHATLVWNDLELWMSLTGKSGANQNLGTEQLLAARKKFGSEKVSVTLQQILESLAFKSRVELLKSLYTDAPDGERVAVVEWCDKQVEAALKTLKQPNVADVEALVELGVLRGLGFVAESIIPQLAKSSCPFDFWTTFIPTLHKNREVLMYSTASLNAEGNGPLDAKEIYLPLLAVSLQMAFSQWKSVYQQYGSRQSSTKMIDLISLCLDIGRVDLISDLLSDVAKEGRNRSPDVLTSTILPLLVDLRSNLTRRTVNICSPPFVNFFRLAVGLYMRDVLGPKPDISNVLQLRKVGCGCADCNSLDALLSSRTTRQHTFRMGQGRRRHLENLLRQLGNMVTMQTVYSGSPHGLSVTKAADTVIAASWKMKQSNAKTFLTSLGDEALLRTLLGSERKAVTKAIDGSLPITSIASFDAYRSTTSSGTPRINTSTASTSVSGP
;
A
#
# COMPACT_ATOMS: atom_id res chain seq x y z
N CYS A 1 -30.96 19.75 61.81
CA CYS A 1 -32.43 19.60 62.06
C CYS A 1 -33.05 20.98 62.21
N ALA A 2 -34.29 21.25 61.77
CA ALA A 2 -34.94 22.56 61.92
C ALA A 2 -36.08 22.50 62.94
N ASP A 3 -36.35 23.61 63.64
CA ASP A 3 -37.34 23.74 64.72
C ASP A 3 -38.74 24.06 64.15
N ASP A 4 -39.78 23.39 64.66
CA ASP A 4 -41.19 23.53 64.23
C ASP A 4 -42.09 23.67 65.48
N ASP A 5 -42.64 24.87 65.70
CA ASP A 5 -43.59 25.15 66.78
C ASP A 5 -45.03 24.94 66.29
N GLY A 6 -45.73 24.01 66.97
CA GLY A 6 -46.99 23.42 66.55
C GLY A 6 -48.23 24.34 66.48
N HIS A 7 -49.25 23.93 65.69
CA HIS A 7 -50.52 23.38 66.21
C HIS A 7 -51.61 23.19 65.12
N SER A 8 -52.12 21.95 65.05
CA SER A 8 -53.50 21.46 64.81
C SER A 8 -54.48 22.13 63.82
N TYR A 9 -54.93 21.28 62.88
CA TYR A 9 -55.97 21.35 61.85
C TYR A 9 -57.37 21.88 62.23
N TYR A 10 -58.04 22.63 61.32
CA TYR A 10 -59.25 22.22 60.54
C TYR A 10 -59.87 23.37 59.69
N LYS A 11 -60.39 22.99 58.51
CA LYS A 11 -61.52 23.57 57.70
C LYS A 11 -61.30 24.66 56.62
N ARG A 12 -61.64 24.22 55.39
CA ARG A 12 -62.51 24.80 54.33
C ARG A 12 -62.37 26.27 53.89
N ASN A 13 -62.27 26.37 52.56
CA ASN A 13 -62.72 27.41 51.64
C ASN A 13 -61.86 28.67 51.44
N ARG A 14 -61.37 28.78 50.20
CA ARG A 14 -61.40 29.96 49.31
C ARG A 14 -61.72 31.29 50.00
N CYS A 15 -60.76 32.21 50.02
CA CYS A 15 -60.73 33.34 49.09
C CYS A 15 -59.41 34.13 49.24
N TYR A 16 -59.03 34.73 48.13
CA TYR A 16 -57.87 35.59 47.90
C TYR A 16 -57.78 36.76 48.90
N TYR A 17 -56.58 36.92 49.47
CA TYR A 17 -55.88 38.17 49.75
C TYR A 17 -54.39 37.81 49.54
N ASP A 18 -53.75 38.28 48.46
CA ASP A 18 -52.84 39.43 48.49
C ASP A 18 -51.99 39.42 49.77
N ASP A 19 -50.90 38.64 49.74
CA ASP A 19 -49.88 38.63 50.77
C ASP A 19 -48.54 39.03 50.13
N SER A 20 -48.00 40.06 50.74
CA SER A 20 -46.67 40.63 50.63
C SER A 20 -45.56 39.62 50.32
N GLU A 21 -44.60 40.10 49.53
CA GLU A 21 -43.24 39.59 49.35
C GLU A 21 -42.70 38.87 50.61
N SER A 22 -42.86 37.55 50.63
CA SER A 22 -42.05 36.66 51.47
C SER A 22 -40.66 36.65 50.84
N GLY A 23 -39.73 37.39 51.43
CA GLY A 23 -38.31 37.25 51.13
C GLY A 23 -37.92 35.81 51.39
N SER A 24 -37.71 35.05 50.32
CA SER A 24 -37.20 33.69 50.40
C SER A 24 -35.72 33.78 50.78
N GLU A 25 -35.44 33.94 52.07
CA GLU A 25 -34.13 33.60 52.61
C GLU A 25 -33.97 32.08 52.50
N ASP A 26 -32.90 31.64 51.86
CA ASP A 26 -32.56 30.22 51.79
C ASP A 26 -32.46 29.66 53.22
N PRO A 27 -33.00 28.45 53.49
CA PRO A 27 -33.11 27.94 54.85
C PRO A 27 -31.73 27.66 55.46
N GLY A 28 -31.44 28.29 56.60
CA GLY A 28 -30.15 28.16 57.30
C GLY A 28 -29.82 26.73 57.73
N MET A 29 -28.54 26.37 57.70
CA MET A 29 -28.04 25.09 58.20
C MET A 29 -27.94 25.11 59.73
N LEU A 30 -28.66 24.22 60.41
CA LEU A 30 -28.66 24.16 61.88
C LEU A 30 -27.51 23.33 62.46
N GLU A 31 -27.13 22.24 61.80
CA GLU A 31 -26.04 21.36 62.21
C GLU A 31 -25.28 20.90 60.96
N GLU A 32 -23.96 21.08 60.97
CA GLU A 32 -23.07 20.65 59.89
C GLU A 32 -22.61 19.21 60.16
N SER A 33 -23.11 18.25 59.40
CA SER A 33 -22.73 16.83 59.54
C SER A 33 -21.44 16.47 58.81
N SER A 34 -21.08 17.21 57.77
CA SER A 34 -19.83 17.02 57.02
C SER A 34 -19.44 18.29 56.27
N ARG A 35 -18.13 18.57 56.23
CA ARG A 35 -17.51 19.64 55.45
C ARG A 35 -16.44 19.05 54.55
N SER A 36 -16.31 19.58 53.34
CA SER A 36 -15.17 19.27 52.46
C SER A 36 -14.71 20.53 51.74
N LEU A 37 -13.40 20.61 51.48
CA LEU A 37 -12.78 21.72 50.79
C LEU A 37 -12.03 21.19 49.56
N GLU A 38 -12.22 21.84 48.42
CA GLU A 38 -11.59 21.43 47.15
C GLU A 38 -11.20 22.67 46.35
N LEU A 39 -9.94 22.76 45.94
CA LEU A 39 -9.52 23.72 44.91
C LEU A 39 -10.00 23.20 43.56
N LYS A 40 -10.63 24.07 42.77
CA LYS A 40 -11.05 23.77 41.39
C LYS A 40 -10.52 24.80 40.43
N LYS A 41 -10.22 24.37 39.20
CA LYS A 41 -9.83 25.24 38.07
C LYS A 41 -8.64 26.14 38.43
N VAL A 42 -7.58 25.56 38.97
CA VAL A 42 -6.36 26.32 39.29
C VAL A 42 -5.76 26.82 37.98
N VAL A 43 -5.51 28.13 37.92
CA VAL A 43 -4.86 28.80 36.79
C VAL A 43 -3.57 29.46 37.26
N THR A 44 -2.61 29.59 36.34
CA THR A 44 -1.42 30.41 36.56
C THR A 44 -1.79 31.90 36.63
N LEU A 45 -0.87 32.75 37.12
CA LEU A 45 -1.08 34.21 37.15
C LEU A 45 -1.35 34.84 35.77
N ASN A 46 -1.03 34.13 34.68
CA ASN A 46 -1.31 34.54 33.31
C ASN A 46 -2.65 33.99 32.77
N GLY A 47 -3.45 33.32 33.61
CA GLY A 47 -4.75 32.75 33.24
C GLY A 47 -4.69 31.39 32.53
N MET A 48 -3.51 30.77 32.39
CA MET A 48 -3.40 29.43 31.78
C MET A 48 -3.85 28.34 32.77
N PRO A 49 -4.67 27.35 32.35
CA PRO A 49 -5.03 26.20 33.19
C PRO A 49 -3.80 25.47 33.74
N PHE A 50 -3.86 25.07 35.01
CA PHE A 50 -2.76 24.41 35.72
C PHE A 50 -3.17 23.09 36.37
N LEU A 51 -4.27 23.07 37.15
CA LEU A 51 -4.74 21.88 37.85
C LEU A 51 -6.27 21.90 37.92
N ASP A 52 -6.91 20.78 37.62
CA ASP A 52 -8.37 20.71 37.57
C ASP A 52 -9.00 20.69 38.96
N SER A 53 -8.55 19.78 39.83
CA SER A 53 -8.91 19.82 41.23
C SER A 53 -7.87 19.24 42.19
N LEU A 54 -7.90 19.72 43.43
CA LEU A 54 -7.07 19.27 44.54
C LEU A 54 -7.88 19.32 45.83
N PRO A 55 -8.08 18.19 46.55
CA PRO A 55 -8.69 18.23 47.87
C PRO A 55 -7.78 19.00 48.83
N LEU A 56 -8.39 19.80 49.71
CA LEU A 56 -7.70 20.54 50.75
C LEU A 56 -8.25 20.17 52.12
N GLU A 57 -7.36 20.21 53.10
CA GLU A 57 -7.72 20.17 54.52
C GLU A 57 -7.85 21.61 55.03
N ASN A 58 -8.61 21.85 56.11
CA ASN A 58 -8.87 23.21 56.61
C ASN A 58 -7.56 23.89 57.07
N GLU A 59 -6.60 23.09 57.53
CA GLU A 59 -5.27 23.50 57.96
C GLU A 59 -4.41 24.10 56.82
N ALA A 60 -4.84 23.95 55.56
CA ALA A 60 -4.18 24.54 54.40
C ALA A 60 -4.57 26.03 54.17
N LEU A 61 -5.56 26.55 54.92
CA LEU A 61 -6.03 27.92 54.79
C LEU A 61 -5.19 28.90 55.61
N ILE A 62 -4.88 30.05 55.02
CA ILE A 62 -4.16 31.14 55.69
C ILE A 62 -4.91 32.46 55.45
N PRO A 63 -5.39 33.16 56.49
CA PRO A 63 -5.43 32.74 57.91
C PRO A 63 -6.31 31.49 58.13
N GLU A 64 -6.27 30.90 59.33
CA GLU A 64 -6.95 29.63 59.69
C GLU A 64 -8.46 29.66 59.38
N ASP A 65 -9.13 30.79 59.65
CA ASP A 65 -10.54 31.03 59.35
C ASP A 65 -10.71 32.22 58.38
N PRO A 66 -10.27 32.12 57.11
CA PRO A 66 -10.21 33.28 56.21
C PRO A 66 -11.58 33.69 55.68
N PHE A 67 -12.60 32.90 55.98
CA PHE A 67 -13.97 33.09 55.51
C PHE A 67 -14.93 33.51 56.63
N GLU A 68 -14.45 33.62 57.87
CA GLU A 68 -15.23 34.20 58.97
C GLU A 68 -15.60 35.65 58.59
N ASP A 69 -16.88 36.00 58.74
CA ASP A 69 -17.47 37.28 58.34
C ASP A 69 -17.30 37.70 56.87
N ALA A 70 -16.94 36.77 55.97
CA ALA A 70 -16.71 37.07 54.57
C ALA A 70 -17.78 36.43 53.66
N SER A 71 -18.41 37.24 52.80
CA SER A 71 -19.39 36.73 51.82
C SER A 71 -18.69 35.95 50.70
N PRO A 72 -19.22 34.78 50.27
CA PRO A 72 -18.69 34.03 49.13
C PRO A 72 -18.88 34.79 47.81
N ASP A 73 -18.12 34.41 46.77
CA ASP A 73 -18.30 34.97 45.42
C ASP A 73 -19.57 34.41 44.76
N GLU A 74 -19.90 33.16 45.05
CA GLU A 74 -21.08 32.44 44.56
C GLU A 74 -21.54 31.43 45.61
N THR A 75 -22.86 31.34 45.80
CA THR A 75 -23.51 30.37 46.68
C THR A 75 -24.51 29.56 45.86
N GLU A 76 -24.42 28.25 45.92
CA GLU A 76 -25.40 27.32 45.39
C GLU A 76 -25.97 26.49 46.56
N TYR A 77 -27.25 26.15 46.47
CA TYR A 77 -27.96 25.41 47.50
C TYR A 77 -28.82 24.31 46.86
N GLU A 78 -28.83 23.13 47.46
CA GLU A 78 -29.77 22.06 47.15
C GLU A 78 -30.44 21.56 48.44
N GLY A 79 -31.76 21.76 48.50
CA GLY A 79 -32.60 21.43 49.64
C GLY A 79 -33.46 20.18 49.43
N TYR A 80 -34.09 19.72 50.51
CA TYR A 80 -35.02 18.61 50.47
C TYR A 80 -36.30 18.96 49.70
N MET A 81 -36.65 18.15 48.70
CA MET A 81 -37.89 18.29 47.94
C MET A 81 -39.07 17.65 48.70
N GLY A 82 -39.87 18.44 49.44
CA GLY A 82 -41.13 17.99 50.05
C GLY A 82 -41.31 18.40 51.52
N ASN A 83 -42.27 17.78 52.21
CA ASN A 83 -42.71 18.16 53.57
C ASN A 83 -41.93 17.46 54.71
N GLY A 84 -40.72 16.98 54.44
CA GLY A 84 -39.92 16.20 55.38
C GLY A 84 -38.69 16.99 55.84
N ALA A 85 -38.33 16.88 57.12
CA ALA A 85 -37.02 17.31 57.58
C ALA A 85 -35.95 16.46 56.88
N GLY A 86 -35.13 17.08 56.04
CA GLY A 86 -34.08 16.41 55.25
C GLY A 86 -32.72 17.07 55.42
N GLU A 87 -31.70 16.39 54.92
CA GLU A 87 -30.36 16.97 54.74
C GLU A 87 -30.41 18.02 53.62
N LEU A 88 -29.61 19.07 53.77
CA LEU A 88 -29.45 20.12 52.77
C LEU A 88 -27.97 20.34 52.50
N GLN A 89 -27.62 20.73 51.27
CA GLN A 89 -26.24 20.94 50.86
C GLN A 89 -26.06 22.38 50.37
N TYR A 90 -25.00 23.02 50.84
CA TYR A 90 -24.55 24.31 50.37
C TYR A 90 -23.19 24.15 49.69
N TRP A 91 -23.03 24.79 48.53
CA TRP A 91 -21.73 24.95 47.88
C TRP A 91 -21.38 26.44 47.86
N TYR A 92 -20.30 26.78 48.56
CA TYR A 92 -19.73 28.11 48.56
C TYR A 92 -18.51 28.12 47.65
N ARG A 93 -18.39 29.14 46.79
CA ARG A 93 -17.23 29.33 45.93
C ARG A 93 -16.55 30.64 46.24
N ARG A 94 -15.22 30.62 46.24
CA ARG A 94 -14.40 31.80 46.42
C ARG A 94 -13.10 31.67 45.64
N THR A 95 -12.67 32.79 45.06
CA THR A 95 -11.38 32.90 44.39
C THR A 95 -10.28 33.05 45.43
N VAL A 96 -9.25 32.22 45.34
CA VAL A 96 -8.12 32.22 46.28
C VAL A 96 -6.78 32.30 45.54
N LEU A 97 -5.76 32.82 46.22
CA LEU A 97 -4.38 32.77 45.76
C LEU A 97 -3.69 31.54 46.36
N LEU A 98 -3.20 30.64 45.50
CA LEU A 98 -2.43 29.48 45.95
C LEU A 98 -0.97 29.91 46.21
N MET A 99 -0.55 29.81 47.47
CA MET A 99 0.84 30.00 47.90
C MET A 99 1.37 28.68 48.44
N PHE A 100 2.58 28.29 48.06
CA PHE A 100 3.20 27.05 48.53
C PHE A 100 4.69 27.25 48.84
N PRO A 101 5.24 26.55 49.84
CA PRO A 101 6.67 26.54 50.08
C PRO A 101 7.43 26.06 48.85
N ARG A 102 8.58 26.70 48.57
CA ARG A 102 9.39 26.40 47.38
C ARG A 102 9.84 24.93 47.28
N GLU A 103 9.92 24.23 48.40
CA GLU A 103 10.22 22.79 48.45
C GLU A 103 9.15 21.90 47.81
N HIS A 104 7.88 22.32 47.81
CA HIS A 104 6.76 21.60 47.18
C HIS A 104 6.55 21.96 45.70
N GLU A 105 7.35 22.89 45.15
CA GLU A 105 7.25 23.33 43.76
C GLU A 105 7.36 22.16 42.78
N GLU A 106 8.24 21.18 43.03
CA GLU A 106 8.39 20.01 42.17
C GLU A 106 7.12 19.17 42.08
N GLU A 107 6.53 18.86 43.23
CA GLU A 107 5.37 17.98 43.35
C GLU A 107 4.13 18.61 42.70
N LEU A 108 3.90 19.89 42.97
CA LEU A 108 2.79 20.64 42.39
C LEU A 108 2.93 20.77 40.87
N MET A 109 4.13 21.07 40.37
CA MET A 109 4.35 21.20 38.92
C MET A 109 4.22 19.85 38.20
N LEU A 110 4.64 18.74 38.82
CA LEU A 110 4.40 17.40 38.30
C LEU A 110 2.91 17.00 38.35
N ALA A 111 2.18 17.39 39.39
CA ALA A 111 0.75 17.12 39.50
C ALA A 111 -0.08 17.90 38.45
N GLY A 112 0.25 19.18 38.22
CA GLY A 112 -0.48 20.03 37.27
C GLY A 112 -0.09 19.79 35.81
N GLN A 113 1.21 19.81 35.49
CA GLN A 113 1.69 19.75 34.10
C GLN A 113 2.18 18.35 33.67
N GLY A 114 2.34 17.42 34.61
CA GLY A 114 2.66 16.03 34.31
C GLY A 114 3.96 15.83 33.53
N VAL A 115 3.86 15.03 32.46
CA VAL A 115 5.00 14.59 31.64
C VAL A 115 5.64 15.76 30.90
N GLU A 116 4.88 16.78 30.50
CA GLU A 116 5.41 17.92 29.73
C GLU A 116 6.39 18.77 30.55
N TYR A 117 6.06 19.02 31.82
CA TYR A 117 6.97 19.71 32.73
C TYR A 117 8.26 18.91 32.96
N ALA A 118 8.13 17.61 33.21
CA ALA A 118 9.30 16.74 33.40
C ALA A 118 10.21 16.72 32.15
N ILE A 119 9.62 16.66 30.93
CA ILE A 119 10.37 16.77 29.67
C ILE A 119 11.14 18.10 29.61
N ALA A 120 10.46 19.22 29.89
CA ALA A 120 11.07 20.55 29.82
C ALA A 120 12.23 20.73 30.82
N GLN A 121 12.16 20.10 31.99
CA GLN A 121 13.25 20.10 32.96
C GLN A 121 14.42 19.20 32.52
N LEU A 122 14.13 17.98 32.04
CA LEU A 122 15.16 17.05 31.55
C LEU A 122 15.91 17.57 30.31
N GLN A 123 15.28 18.42 29.49
CA GLN A 123 15.96 19.10 28.39
C GLN A 123 16.95 20.17 28.86
N LYS A 124 16.76 20.74 30.06
CA LYS A 124 17.63 21.77 30.66
C LYS A 124 18.74 21.18 31.54
N THR A 125 18.78 19.85 31.66
CA THR A 125 19.74 19.17 32.53
C THR A 125 21.19 19.46 32.16
N THR A 126 22.04 19.45 33.17
CA THR A 126 23.50 19.61 33.03
C THR A 126 24.23 18.34 33.49
N THR A 127 25.55 18.39 33.64
CA THR A 127 26.46 17.23 33.66
C THR A 127 26.27 16.24 34.80
N THR A 128 25.70 16.64 35.93
CA THR A 128 25.49 15.77 37.09
C THR A 128 24.02 15.75 37.49
N PRO A 129 23.33 14.59 37.43
CA PRO A 129 21.93 14.49 37.75
C PRO A 129 21.67 14.73 39.23
N THR A 130 20.78 15.67 39.52
CA THR A 130 20.19 15.88 40.85
C THR A 130 19.19 14.77 41.18
N ALA A 131 18.88 14.59 42.48
CA ALA A 131 17.84 13.64 42.91
C ALA A 131 16.48 13.94 42.26
N LYS A 132 16.15 15.22 42.11
CA LYS A 132 14.96 15.73 41.40
C LYS A 132 14.92 15.28 39.95
N GLU A 133 16.01 15.47 39.20
CA GLU A 133 16.10 15.04 37.80
C GLU A 133 15.99 13.51 37.65
N ARG A 134 16.54 12.72 38.57
CA ARG A 134 16.36 11.25 38.56
C ARG A 134 14.91 10.84 38.81
N ARG A 135 14.20 11.52 39.71
CA ARG A 135 12.76 11.30 39.93
C ARG A 135 11.94 11.63 38.68
N MET A 136 12.23 12.77 38.04
CA MET A 136 11.58 13.16 36.78
C MET A 136 11.87 12.16 35.65
N PHE A 137 13.12 11.69 35.54
CA PHE A 137 13.50 10.66 34.57
C PHE A 137 12.65 9.41 34.75
N GLN A 138 12.56 8.89 35.98
CA GLN A 138 11.77 7.70 36.27
C GLN A 138 10.27 7.93 36.02
N PHE A 139 9.74 9.09 36.41
CA PHE A 139 8.35 9.47 36.19
C PHE A 139 7.96 9.46 34.70
N VAL A 140 8.83 10.00 33.83
CA VAL A 140 8.65 9.99 32.37
C VAL A 140 8.86 8.59 31.81
N MET A 141 9.83 7.84 32.33
CA MET A 141 10.15 6.47 31.89
C MET A 141 8.97 5.51 32.11
N ASP A 142 8.27 5.63 33.22
CA ASP A 142 7.10 4.81 33.55
C ASP A 142 5.86 5.17 32.71
N ARG A 143 5.82 6.39 32.18
CA ARG A 143 4.74 6.92 31.32
C ARG A 143 5.15 7.06 29.86
N LEU A 144 6.26 6.44 29.46
CA LEU A 144 6.81 6.58 28.10
C LEU A 144 5.84 6.10 27.03
N LYS A 145 5.04 5.08 27.34
CA LYS A 145 3.99 4.54 26.47
C LYS A 145 2.65 5.20 26.79
N VAL A 146 2.11 5.94 25.85
CA VAL A 146 0.82 6.60 25.93
C VAL A 146 -0.26 5.64 25.46
N ARG A 147 -1.30 5.45 26.28
CA ARG A 147 -2.56 4.83 25.84
C ARG A 147 -3.41 5.90 25.17
N ASP A 148 -3.70 5.71 23.89
CA ASP A 148 -4.66 6.55 23.20
C ASP A 148 -6.08 6.12 23.64
N ALA A 149 -6.80 7.01 24.33
CA ALA A 149 -8.09 6.69 24.95
C ALA A 149 -9.18 6.33 23.93
N TYR A 150 -8.99 6.70 22.66
CA TYR A 150 -9.98 6.54 21.59
C TYR A 150 -9.66 5.40 20.62
N ILE A 151 -8.55 4.68 20.81
CA ILE A 151 -8.10 3.65 19.87
C ILE A 151 -7.81 2.34 20.62
N TRP A 152 -8.47 1.24 20.21
CA TRP A 152 -8.15 -0.15 20.65
C TRP A 152 -6.79 -0.66 20.13
N ARG A 153 -5.78 0.22 20.02
CA ARG A 153 -4.41 -0.12 19.62
C ARG A 153 -3.51 -0.22 20.84
N ALA A 154 -2.42 -0.96 20.68
CA ALA A 154 -1.37 -1.05 21.69
C ALA A 154 -0.81 0.35 22.03
N PRO A 155 -0.39 0.59 23.28
CA PRO A 155 0.21 1.87 23.69
C PRO A 155 1.39 2.26 22.78
N THR A 156 1.43 3.52 22.34
CA THR A 156 2.52 4.05 21.49
C THR A 156 3.50 4.86 22.33
N VAL A 157 4.78 4.85 21.95
CA VAL A 157 5.81 5.62 22.67
C VAL A 157 5.72 7.09 22.28
N ASN A 158 5.80 8.00 23.25
CA ASN A 158 5.90 9.43 22.99
C ASN A 158 7.34 9.80 22.51
N PRO A 159 7.54 10.26 21.26
CA PRO A 159 8.87 10.58 20.74
C PRO A 159 9.56 11.74 21.46
N SER A 160 8.80 12.76 21.88
CA SER A 160 9.35 13.90 22.63
C SER A 160 9.91 13.45 23.98
N ALA A 161 9.15 12.60 24.70
CA ALA A 161 9.57 12.00 25.95
C ALA A 161 10.84 11.14 25.77
N ALA A 162 10.86 10.27 24.75
CA ALA A 162 12.01 9.43 24.43
C ALA A 162 13.27 10.28 24.15
N ARG A 163 13.16 11.35 23.37
CA ARG A 163 14.29 12.24 23.04
C ARG A 163 14.78 13.03 24.24
N ALA A 164 13.90 13.48 25.13
CA ALA A 164 14.30 14.18 26.35
C ALA A 164 15.05 13.25 27.32
N LEU A 165 14.57 12.01 27.49
CA LEU A 165 15.29 10.99 28.25
C LEU A 165 16.66 10.69 27.60
N ALA A 166 16.70 10.56 26.28
CA ALA A 166 17.94 10.33 25.54
C ALA A 166 18.95 11.45 25.79
N HIS A 167 18.53 12.70 25.65
CA HIS A 167 19.35 13.87 25.96
C HIS A 167 19.91 13.80 27.38
N ALA A 168 19.06 13.52 28.37
CA ALA A 168 19.49 13.43 29.77
C ALA A 168 20.56 12.36 30.00
N THR A 169 20.34 11.13 29.49
CA THR A 169 21.35 10.05 29.62
C THR A 169 22.69 10.38 28.97
N LEU A 170 22.68 11.10 27.83
CA LEU A 170 23.88 11.54 27.14
C LEU A 170 24.64 12.62 27.91
N VAL A 171 23.92 13.58 28.48
CA VAL A 171 24.51 14.65 29.31
C VAL A 171 25.10 14.08 30.59
N TRP A 172 24.39 13.17 31.25
CA TRP A 172 24.83 12.51 32.49
C TRP A 172 25.93 11.47 32.28
N ASN A 173 26.20 11.11 31.03
CA ASN A 173 27.12 10.03 30.68
C ASN A 173 26.75 8.70 31.38
N ASP A 174 25.44 8.41 31.48
CA ASP A 174 24.90 7.25 32.17
C ASP A 174 24.48 6.16 31.16
N LEU A 175 25.36 5.18 30.98
CA LEU A 175 25.17 4.10 30.00
C LEU A 175 24.05 3.13 30.41
N GLU A 176 23.85 2.88 31.71
CA GLU A 176 22.80 1.96 32.18
C GLU A 176 21.41 2.54 31.90
N LEU A 177 21.22 3.84 32.17
CA LEU A 177 19.97 4.52 31.84
C LEU A 177 19.73 4.58 30.33
N TRP A 178 20.78 4.76 29.52
CA TRP A 178 20.67 4.69 28.06
C TRP A 178 20.20 3.30 27.57
N MET A 179 20.80 2.22 28.09
CA MET A 179 20.39 0.86 27.74
C MET A 179 18.94 0.57 28.17
N SER A 180 18.54 1.02 29.37
CA SER A 180 17.16 0.90 29.85
C SER A 180 16.16 1.64 28.95
N LEU A 181 16.49 2.87 28.55
CA LEU A 181 15.67 3.67 27.65
C LEU A 181 15.50 3.01 26.28
N THR A 182 16.60 2.57 25.67
CA THR A 182 16.56 1.98 24.31
C THR A 182 15.72 0.71 24.28
N GLY A 183 15.79 -0.14 25.32
CA GLY A 183 14.93 -1.32 25.46
C GLY A 183 13.45 -0.99 25.61
N LYS A 184 13.09 0.10 26.31
CA LYS A 184 11.68 0.49 26.54
C LYS A 184 11.07 1.35 25.43
N SER A 185 11.88 2.13 24.72
CA SER A 185 11.44 3.12 23.72
C SER A 185 11.21 2.56 22.32
N GLY A 186 11.63 1.32 22.03
CA GLY A 186 11.72 0.82 20.65
C GLY A 186 12.75 1.59 19.81
N ALA A 187 13.58 2.40 20.49
CA ALA A 187 14.72 3.15 20.02
C ALA A 187 14.51 4.00 18.74
N ASN A 188 14.71 3.51 17.51
CA ASN A 188 14.91 4.44 16.39
C ASN A 188 13.65 5.19 15.89
N GLN A 189 12.43 4.62 15.96
CA GLN A 189 11.23 5.40 15.57
C GLN A 189 11.03 6.65 16.45
N ASN A 190 11.55 6.63 17.68
CA ASN A 190 11.26 7.64 18.69
C ASN A 190 12.48 8.50 19.04
N LEU A 191 13.67 7.89 19.17
CA LEU A 191 14.91 8.59 19.51
C LEU A 191 15.42 9.44 18.35
N GLY A 192 15.42 8.92 17.12
CA GLY A 192 15.99 9.58 15.95
C GLY A 192 17.50 9.38 15.78
N THR A 193 17.98 9.63 14.55
CA THR A 193 19.37 9.37 14.13
C THR A 193 20.39 10.20 14.92
N GLU A 194 20.10 11.47 15.22
CA GLU A 194 21.05 12.37 15.88
C GLU A 194 21.44 11.86 17.28
N GLN A 195 20.46 11.38 18.04
CA GLN A 195 20.63 10.88 19.40
C GLN A 195 21.44 9.58 19.39
N LEU A 196 21.24 8.73 18.38
CA LEU A 196 22.02 7.49 18.21
C LEU A 196 23.49 7.79 17.86
N LEU A 197 23.74 8.77 16.99
CA LEU A 197 25.11 9.21 16.67
C LEU A 197 25.79 9.85 17.88
N ALA A 198 25.06 10.68 18.64
CA ALA A 198 25.57 11.27 19.87
C ALA A 198 25.92 10.22 20.93
N ALA A 199 25.09 9.18 21.08
CA ALA A 199 25.35 8.06 21.98
C ALA A 199 26.62 7.30 21.61
N ARG A 200 26.82 7.02 20.31
CA ARG A 200 28.05 6.38 19.83
C ARG A 200 29.29 7.21 20.17
N LYS A 201 29.24 8.53 19.93
CA LYS A 201 30.35 9.45 20.25
C LYS A 201 30.65 9.52 21.75
N LYS A 202 29.60 9.49 22.58
CA LYS A 202 29.72 9.67 24.04
C LYS A 202 30.18 8.40 24.76
N PHE A 203 29.56 7.26 24.43
CA PHE A 203 29.78 5.99 25.14
C PHE A 203 30.79 5.07 24.47
N GLY A 204 31.15 5.34 23.21
CA GLY A 204 32.06 4.53 22.40
C GLY A 204 31.34 3.49 21.55
N SER A 205 31.92 3.20 20.37
CA SER A 205 31.33 2.33 19.34
C SER A 205 31.06 0.90 19.85
N GLU A 206 31.96 0.33 20.67
CA GLU A 206 31.85 -1.04 21.18
C GLU A 206 30.63 -1.22 22.11
N LYS A 207 30.43 -0.30 23.06
CA LYS A 207 29.40 -0.41 24.10
C LYS A 207 27.97 -0.22 23.56
N VAL A 208 27.81 0.56 22.49
CA VAL A 208 26.50 0.86 21.89
C VAL A 208 26.21 -0.05 20.68
N SER A 209 27.20 -0.81 20.19
CA SER A 209 27.06 -1.68 19.01
C SER A 209 25.90 -2.68 19.11
N VAL A 210 25.74 -3.34 20.26
CA VAL A 210 24.66 -4.31 20.52
C VAL A 210 23.30 -3.64 20.43
N THR A 211 23.16 -2.47 21.04
CA THR A 211 21.92 -1.68 21.01
C THR A 211 21.62 -1.19 19.60
N LEU A 212 22.62 -0.69 18.87
CA LEU A 212 22.47 -0.28 17.46
C LEU A 212 22.08 -1.45 16.56
N GLN A 213 22.62 -2.65 16.79
CA GLN A 213 22.22 -3.84 16.06
C GLN A 213 20.75 -4.20 16.30
N GLN A 214 20.31 -4.26 17.56
CA GLN A 214 18.90 -4.52 17.90
C GLN A 214 17.96 -3.50 17.27
N ILE A 215 18.39 -2.24 17.25
CA ILE A 215 17.69 -1.14 16.58
C ILE A 215 17.56 -1.42 15.09
N LEU A 216 18.68 -1.70 14.41
CA LEU A 216 18.69 -2.01 12.99
C LEU A 216 17.77 -3.18 12.67
N GLU A 217 17.80 -4.26 13.46
CA GLU A 217 16.95 -5.43 13.29
C GLU A 217 15.44 -5.15 13.45
N SER A 218 15.06 -4.10 14.18
CA SER A 218 13.66 -3.69 14.36
C SER A 218 13.11 -2.82 13.22
N LEU A 219 13.97 -2.20 12.42
CA LEU A 219 13.59 -1.17 11.46
C LEU A 219 13.09 -1.74 10.12
N ALA A 220 12.34 -0.93 9.37
CA ALA A 220 12.11 -1.19 7.95
C ALA A 220 13.42 -1.01 7.15
N PHE A 221 13.55 -1.70 6.02
CA PHE A 221 14.79 -1.74 5.24
C PHE A 221 15.32 -0.35 4.86
N LYS A 222 14.45 0.54 4.34
CA LYS A 222 14.81 1.93 4.02
C LYS A 222 15.44 2.67 5.21
N SER A 223 14.78 2.64 6.38
CA SER A 223 15.28 3.31 7.59
C SER A 223 16.56 2.68 8.14
N ARG A 224 16.79 1.37 7.93
CA ARG A 224 18.08 0.73 8.26
C ARG A 224 19.21 1.34 7.43
N VAL A 225 18.99 1.48 6.12
CA VAL A 225 19.99 2.01 5.19
C VAL A 225 20.31 3.48 5.50
N GLU A 226 19.30 4.30 5.78
CA GLU A 226 19.48 5.71 6.15
C GLU A 226 20.33 5.87 7.43
N LEU A 227 20.07 5.04 8.45
CA LEU A 227 20.86 5.04 9.69
C LEU A 227 22.29 4.57 9.44
N LEU A 228 22.49 3.49 8.67
CA LEU A 228 23.83 2.99 8.32
C LEU A 228 24.63 4.04 7.55
N LYS A 229 24.02 4.71 6.57
CA LYS A 229 24.64 5.82 5.83
C LYS A 229 25.09 6.95 6.77
N SER A 230 24.25 7.31 7.74
CA SER A 230 24.59 8.33 8.74
C SER A 230 25.77 7.91 9.61
N LEU A 231 25.86 6.61 9.96
CA LEU A 231 26.99 6.03 10.69
C LEU A 231 28.29 6.04 9.85
N TYR A 232 28.21 5.76 8.54
CA TYR A 232 29.35 5.89 7.63
C TYR A 232 29.91 7.30 7.60
N THR A 233 29.05 8.30 7.43
CA THR A 233 29.46 9.71 7.31
C THR A 233 30.04 10.27 8.61
N ASP A 234 29.60 9.77 9.75
CA ASP A 234 29.99 10.26 11.08
C ASP A 234 31.24 9.54 11.64
N ALA A 235 31.80 8.55 10.93
CA ALA A 235 32.91 7.74 11.43
C ALA A 235 34.22 8.57 11.56
N PRO A 236 34.78 8.72 12.78
CA PRO A 236 36.03 9.44 12.99
C PRO A 236 37.21 8.70 12.34
N ASP A 237 38.23 9.44 11.86
CA ASP A 237 39.31 8.87 11.04
C ASP A 237 40.03 7.68 11.72
N GLY A 238 40.20 7.71 13.04
CA GLY A 238 40.86 6.64 13.80
C GLY A 238 40.03 5.35 13.95
N GLU A 239 38.70 5.41 13.86
CA GLU A 239 37.80 4.24 13.97
C GLU A 239 37.13 3.89 12.64
N ARG A 240 37.40 4.64 11.56
CA ARG A 240 36.67 4.54 10.29
C ARG A 240 36.66 3.12 9.74
N VAL A 241 37.78 2.41 9.79
CA VAL A 241 37.90 1.03 9.31
C VAL A 241 36.95 0.09 10.08
N ALA A 242 36.99 0.12 11.41
CA ALA A 242 36.17 -0.75 12.25
C ALA A 242 34.66 -0.43 12.12
N VAL A 243 34.30 0.86 12.04
CA VAL A 243 32.90 1.28 11.86
C VAL A 243 32.37 0.88 10.49
N VAL A 244 33.18 1.03 9.44
CA VAL A 244 32.87 0.57 8.09
C VAL A 244 32.64 -0.94 8.12
N GLU A 245 33.61 -1.74 8.56
CA GLU A 245 33.49 -3.21 8.61
C GLU A 245 32.26 -3.69 9.40
N TRP A 246 31.93 -3.04 10.51
CA TRP A 246 30.71 -3.37 11.26
C TRP A 246 29.45 -3.03 10.46
N CYS A 247 29.37 -1.83 9.88
CA CYS A 247 28.23 -1.43 9.05
C CYS A 247 28.09 -2.33 7.82
N ASP A 248 29.18 -2.84 7.23
CA ASP A 248 29.19 -3.79 6.11
C ASP A 248 28.46 -5.08 6.48
N LYS A 249 28.80 -5.64 7.65
CA LYS A 249 28.11 -6.81 8.20
C LYS A 249 26.62 -6.56 8.43
N GLN A 250 26.25 -5.36 8.87
CA GLN A 250 24.83 -4.99 9.05
C GLN A 250 24.09 -4.84 7.71
N VAL A 251 24.72 -4.28 6.67
CA VAL A 251 24.13 -4.20 5.32
C VAL A 251 23.87 -5.60 4.77
N GLU A 252 24.84 -6.51 4.89
CA GLU A 252 24.65 -7.91 4.47
C GLU A 252 23.51 -8.60 5.22
N ALA A 253 23.42 -8.41 6.54
CA ALA A 253 22.34 -8.96 7.35
C ALA A 253 20.98 -8.36 6.94
N ALA A 254 20.92 -7.06 6.66
CA ALA A 254 19.72 -6.38 6.18
C ALA A 254 19.27 -6.92 4.80
N LEU A 255 20.20 -7.15 3.87
CA LEU A 255 19.89 -7.75 2.57
C LEU A 255 19.40 -9.19 2.73
N LYS A 256 20.08 -10.03 3.53
CA LYS A 256 19.69 -11.44 3.77
C LYS A 256 18.28 -11.56 4.37
N THR A 257 17.86 -10.59 5.18
CA THR A 257 16.54 -10.57 5.83
C THR A 257 15.44 -9.93 4.97
N LEU A 258 15.80 -9.25 3.87
CA LEU A 258 14.85 -8.65 2.94
C LEU A 258 14.19 -9.73 2.06
N LYS A 259 12.99 -10.16 2.46
CA LYS A 259 12.22 -11.24 1.78
C LYS A 259 11.17 -10.74 0.78
N GLN A 260 10.60 -9.55 1.01
CA GLN A 260 9.56 -8.95 0.16
C GLN A 260 9.92 -7.51 -0.19
N PRO A 261 10.94 -7.29 -1.05
CA PRO A 261 11.26 -5.96 -1.55
C PRO A 261 10.04 -5.32 -2.22
N ASN A 262 9.78 -4.05 -1.91
CA ASN A 262 8.71 -3.25 -2.51
C ASN A 262 9.25 -1.92 -3.05
N VAL A 263 8.38 -1.13 -3.69
CA VAL A 263 8.76 0.12 -4.36
C VAL A 263 9.45 1.11 -3.42
N ALA A 264 9.12 1.14 -2.13
CA ALA A 264 9.74 2.04 -1.15
C ALA A 264 11.21 1.66 -0.85
N ASP A 265 11.62 0.42 -1.12
CA ASP A 265 12.99 -0.05 -0.87
C ASP A 265 13.95 0.29 -2.03
N VAL A 266 13.42 0.67 -3.20
CA VAL A 266 14.21 0.89 -4.43
C VAL A 266 15.27 1.98 -4.22
N GLU A 267 14.88 3.11 -3.64
CA GLU A 267 15.79 4.24 -3.39
C GLU A 267 16.94 3.80 -2.48
N ALA A 268 16.63 3.13 -1.37
CA ALA A 268 17.62 2.64 -0.42
C ALA A 268 18.58 1.61 -1.04
N LEU A 269 18.09 0.71 -1.91
CA LEU A 269 18.93 -0.26 -2.62
C LEU A 269 19.89 0.41 -3.61
N VAL A 270 19.42 1.43 -4.33
CA VAL A 270 20.27 2.17 -5.28
C VAL A 270 21.29 3.02 -4.52
N GLU A 271 20.91 3.64 -3.39
CA GLU A 271 21.86 4.35 -2.52
C GLU A 271 22.97 3.44 -1.98
N LEU A 272 22.64 2.22 -1.54
CA LEU A 272 23.64 1.23 -1.15
C LEU A 272 24.58 0.89 -2.31
N GLY A 273 24.03 0.74 -3.52
CA GLY A 273 24.82 0.54 -4.73
C GLY A 273 25.77 1.71 -5.01
N VAL A 274 25.31 2.94 -4.82
CA VAL A 274 26.15 4.15 -4.99
C VAL A 274 27.28 4.17 -3.95
N LEU A 275 26.99 3.81 -2.70
CA LEU A 275 27.98 3.78 -1.63
C LEU A 275 29.05 2.69 -1.81
N ARG A 276 28.68 1.55 -2.42
CA ARG A 276 29.54 0.35 -2.52
C ARG A 276 30.05 0.01 -3.90
N GLY A 277 29.59 0.75 -4.91
CA GLY A 277 29.92 0.51 -6.30
C GLY A 277 29.15 -0.65 -6.92
N LEU A 278 29.37 -0.79 -8.22
CA LEU A 278 28.61 -1.69 -9.08
C LEU A 278 28.81 -3.18 -8.78
N GLY A 279 30.02 -3.59 -8.36
CA GLY A 279 30.33 -4.98 -8.01
C GLY A 279 29.43 -5.51 -6.88
N PHE A 280 29.21 -4.69 -5.85
CA PHE A 280 28.29 -5.04 -4.76
C PHE A 280 26.84 -5.21 -5.23
N VAL A 281 26.38 -4.38 -6.18
CA VAL A 281 25.05 -4.53 -6.75
C VAL A 281 24.92 -5.87 -7.49
N ALA A 282 25.94 -6.24 -8.27
CA ALA A 282 25.98 -7.48 -9.04
C ALA A 282 26.05 -8.74 -8.16
N GLU A 283 26.88 -8.72 -7.11
CA GLU A 283 27.20 -9.91 -6.31
C GLU A 283 26.30 -10.09 -5.08
N SER A 284 25.74 -9.00 -4.55
CA SER A 284 24.94 -9.04 -3.31
C SER A 284 23.48 -8.66 -3.54
N ILE A 285 23.21 -7.52 -4.19
CA ILE A 285 21.83 -7.01 -4.32
C ILE A 285 21.02 -7.86 -5.31
N ILE A 286 21.48 -8.00 -6.56
CA ILE A 286 20.72 -8.74 -7.59
C ILE A 286 20.47 -10.20 -7.20
N PRO A 287 21.44 -10.97 -6.68
CA PRO A 287 21.18 -12.35 -6.27
C PRO A 287 20.13 -12.45 -5.15
N GLN A 288 20.10 -11.49 -4.21
CA GLN A 288 19.07 -11.45 -3.19
C GLN A 288 17.70 -11.07 -3.77
N LEU A 289 17.64 -10.11 -4.68
CA LEU A 289 16.40 -9.73 -5.37
C LEU A 289 15.87 -10.84 -6.28
N ALA A 290 16.76 -11.63 -6.89
CA ALA A 290 16.40 -12.79 -7.71
C ALA A 290 15.82 -13.94 -6.88
N LYS A 291 16.32 -14.15 -5.65
CA LYS A 291 15.76 -15.10 -4.68
C LYS A 291 14.45 -14.62 -4.08
N SER A 292 14.29 -13.31 -3.96
CA SER A 292 13.11 -12.68 -3.38
C SER A 292 11.98 -12.58 -4.40
N SER A 293 10.73 -12.74 -3.97
CA SER A 293 9.56 -12.59 -4.84
C SER A 293 9.24 -11.10 -5.07
N CYS A 294 10.14 -10.38 -5.75
CA CYS A 294 9.99 -8.96 -6.05
C CYS A 294 8.82 -8.74 -7.03
N PRO A 295 7.86 -7.84 -6.75
CA PRO A 295 6.74 -7.60 -7.64
C PRO A 295 7.17 -6.87 -8.93
N PHE A 296 6.34 -6.93 -9.97
CA PHE A 296 6.62 -6.25 -11.23
C PHE A 296 6.77 -4.72 -11.08
N ASP A 297 5.99 -4.11 -10.19
CA ASP A 297 6.07 -2.66 -9.91
C ASP A 297 7.39 -2.25 -9.25
N PHE A 298 7.99 -3.17 -8.49
CA PHE A 298 9.35 -2.98 -7.98
C PHE A 298 10.34 -2.92 -9.14
N TRP A 299 10.33 -3.89 -10.06
CA TRP A 299 11.28 -3.93 -11.18
C TRP A 299 11.14 -2.75 -12.14
N THR A 300 9.90 -2.36 -12.46
CA THR A 300 9.62 -1.20 -13.33
C THR A 300 10.03 0.13 -12.70
N THR A 301 10.26 0.18 -11.38
CA THR A 301 10.84 1.35 -10.70
C THR A 301 12.35 1.20 -10.50
N PHE A 302 12.82 0.00 -10.12
CA PHE A 302 14.22 -0.30 -9.83
C PHE A 302 15.11 -0.15 -11.06
N ILE A 303 14.73 -0.75 -12.19
CA ILE A 303 15.59 -0.76 -13.38
C ILE A 303 15.80 0.65 -13.94
N PRO A 304 14.76 1.51 -14.11
CA PRO A 304 14.97 2.89 -14.53
C PRO A 304 15.74 3.72 -13.51
N THR A 305 15.53 3.52 -12.21
CA THR A 305 16.27 4.25 -11.16
C THR A 305 17.76 3.87 -11.16
N LEU A 306 18.06 2.59 -11.33
CA LEU A 306 19.43 2.11 -11.50
C LEU A 306 20.06 2.67 -12.79
N HIS A 307 19.28 2.76 -13.87
CA HIS A 307 19.73 3.33 -15.14
C HIS A 307 19.98 4.84 -15.10
N LYS A 308 19.17 5.57 -14.34
CA LYS A 308 19.37 7.00 -14.08
C LYS A 308 20.66 7.26 -13.30
N ASN A 309 21.01 6.38 -12.35
CA ASN A 309 22.20 6.51 -11.51
C ASN A 309 23.44 5.78 -12.06
N ARG A 310 23.39 5.29 -13.31
CA ARG A 310 24.44 4.43 -13.90
C ARG A 310 25.83 5.06 -13.88
N GLU A 311 25.94 6.36 -14.13
CA GLU A 311 27.24 7.05 -14.19
C GLU A 311 27.87 7.09 -12.80
N VAL A 312 27.10 7.48 -11.78
CA VAL A 312 27.57 7.49 -10.39
C VAL A 312 27.94 6.08 -9.91
N LEU A 313 27.19 5.06 -10.31
CA LEU A 313 27.48 3.66 -9.98
C LEU A 313 28.76 3.13 -10.64
N MET A 314 29.03 3.56 -11.89
CA MET A 314 30.22 3.18 -12.65
C MET A 314 31.49 3.88 -12.16
N TYR A 315 31.35 5.10 -11.62
CA TYR A 315 32.48 5.94 -11.18
C TYR A 315 32.57 6.11 -9.65
N SER A 316 31.83 5.31 -8.87
CA SER A 316 31.87 5.38 -7.40
C SER A 316 33.27 5.03 -6.88
N THR A 317 33.69 5.67 -5.79
CA THR A 317 35.02 5.55 -5.17
C THR A 317 35.38 4.11 -4.77
N ALA A 318 34.40 3.24 -4.55
CA ALA A 318 34.62 1.80 -4.34
C ALA A 318 35.13 1.07 -5.60
N SER A 319 34.80 1.54 -6.81
CA SER A 319 35.33 1.01 -8.07
C SER A 319 36.73 1.51 -8.40
N LEU A 320 37.22 2.56 -7.73
CA LEU A 320 38.57 3.11 -7.94
C LEU A 320 39.65 2.45 -7.06
N ASN A 321 39.25 1.70 -6.03
CA ASN A 321 40.16 1.00 -5.12
C ASN A 321 40.48 -0.44 -5.55
N ALA A 322 39.86 -0.96 -6.61
CA ALA A 322 40.30 -2.18 -7.28
C ALA A 322 41.46 -1.80 -8.21
N GLU A 323 42.68 -2.20 -7.85
CA GLU A 323 43.89 -1.95 -8.63
C GLU A 323 43.67 -2.31 -10.12
N GLY A 324 43.63 -1.29 -10.99
CA GLY A 324 43.87 -1.45 -12.44
C GLY A 324 42.68 -1.50 -13.40
N ASN A 325 41.42 -1.43 -12.97
CA ASN A 325 40.30 -1.69 -13.89
C ASN A 325 39.54 -0.41 -14.31
N GLY A 326 39.74 0.01 -15.56
CA GLY A 326 39.15 1.21 -16.15
C GLY A 326 37.64 1.11 -16.48
N PRO A 327 37.09 2.08 -17.25
CA PRO A 327 35.66 2.20 -17.58
C PRO A 327 35.07 1.00 -18.36
N LEU A 328 35.92 0.17 -18.97
CA LEU A 328 35.53 -0.98 -19.78
C LEU A 328 34.93 -2.09 -18.90
N ASP A 329 35.55 -2.40 -17.75
CA ASP A 329 35.08 -3.44 -16.83
C ASP A 329 33.73 -3.09 -16.18
N ALA A 330 33.51 -1.81 -15.87
CA ALA A 330 32.24 -1.36 -15.30
C ALA A 330 31.07 -1.56 -16.27
N LYS A 331 31.29 -1.35 -17.58
CA LYS A 331 30.27 -1.58 -18.61
C LYS A 331 30.01 -3.07 -18.81
N GLU A 332 31.06 -3.90 -18.72
CA GLU A 332 30.97 -5.36 -18.78
C GLU A 332 30.20 -5.97 -17.61
N ILE A 333 30.23 -5.36 -16.42
CA ILE A 333 29.42 -5.79 -15.27
C ILE A 333 27.98 -5.25 -15.37
N TYR A 334 27.81 -4.01 -15.84
CA TYR A 334 26.51 -3.32 -15.84
C TYR A 334 25.50 -3.93 -16.82
N LEU A 335 25.94 -4.33 -18.01
CA LEU A 335 25.06 -4.88 -19.05
C LEU A 335 24.45 -6.25 -18.65
N PRO A 336 25.21 -7.23 -18.13
CA PRO A 336 24.66 -8.46 -17.57
C PRO A 336 23.70 -8.21 -16.40
N LEU A 337 24.04 -7.27 -15.51
CA LEU A 337 23.23 -6.92 -14.36
C LEU A 337 21.83 -6.45 -14.77
N LEU A 338 21.78 -5.50 -15.71
CA LEU A 338 20.51 -5.03 -16.28
C LEU A 338 19.75 -6.14 -16.98
N ALA A 339 20.46 -7.02 -17.70
CA ALA A 339 19.83 -8.13 -18.41
C ALA A 339 19.13 -9.10 -17.45
N VAL A 340 19.78 -9.49 -16.34
CA VAL A 340 19.17 -10.32 -15.31
C VAL A 340 17.94 -9.62 -14.72
N SER A 341 18.05 -8.33 -14.39
CA SER A 341 16.94 -7.56 -13.82
C SER A 341 15.74 -7.46 -14.78
N LEU A 342 16.00 -7.23 -16.07
CA LEU A 342 14.98 -7.20 -17.12
C LEU A 342 14.34 -8.57 -17.34
N GLN A 343 15.12 -9.66 -17.32
CA GLN A 343 14.59 -11.02 -17.40
C GLN A 343 13.66 -11.33 -16.21
N MET A 344 14.02 -10.92 -15.00
CA MET A 344 13.16 -11.09 -13.82
C MET A 344 11.84 -10.31 -13.97
N ALA A 345 11.89 -9.08 -14.49
CA ALA A 345 10.71 -8.29 -14.77
C ALA A 345 9.82 -8.95 -15.85
N PHE A 346 10.44 -9.38 -16.95
CA PHE A 346 9.74 -10.04 -18.06
C PHE A 346 9.13 -11.36 -17.65
N SER A 347 9.74 -12.16 -16.77
CA SER A 347 9.17 -13.42 -16.29
C SER A 347 7.77 -13.24 -15.66
N GLN A 348 7.46 -12.05 -15.15
CA GLN A 348 6.19 -11.72 -14.51
C GLN A 348 5.12 -11.19 -15.47
N TRP A 349 5.40 -11.09 -16.77
CA TRP A 349 4.48 -10.48 -17.73
C TRP A 349 3.05 -11.04 -17.67
N LYS A 350 2.88 -12.32 -17.32
CA LYS A 350 1.57 -12.98 -17.17
C LYS A 350 0.76 -12.43 -16.00
N SER A 351 1.37 -12.24 -14.83
CA SER A 351 0.67 -11.72 -13.64
C SER A 351 0.28 -10.26 -13.83
N VAL A 352 1.08 -9.49 -14.59
CA VAL A 352 0.79 -8.09 -14.92
C VAL A 352 -0.53 -7.94 -15.66
N TYR A 353 -0.82 -8.81 -16.64
CA TYR A 353 -2.10 -8.77 -17.36
C TYR A 353 -3.31 -9.17 -16.52
N GLN A 354 -3.11 -10.03 -15.51
CA GLN A 354 -4.16 -10.39 -14.56
C GLN A 354 -4.44 -9.26 -13.58
N GLN A 355 -3.41 -8.51 -13.17
CA GLN A 355 -3.50 -7.51 -12.12
C GLN A 355 -3.96 -6.13 -12.61
N TYR A 356 -3.47 -5.64 -13.75
CA TYR A 356 -3.65 -4.24 -14.17
C TYR A 356 -4.63 -4.05 -15.34
N GLY A 357 -5.10 -5.14 -15.94
CA GLY A 357 -5.87 -5.09 -17.17
C GLY A 357 -5.03 -4.64 -18.38
N SER A 358 -5.54 -4.92 -19.58
CA SER A 358 -4.73 -4.98 -20.79
C SER A 358 -3.95 -3.71 -21.16
N ARG A 359 -4.58 -2.54 -21.03
CA ARG A 359 -4.00 -1.26 -21.46
C ARG A 359 -2.88 -0.75 -20.54
N GLN A 360 -2.99 -0.98 -19.24
CA GLN A 360 -1.94 -0.60 -18.30
C GLN A 360 -0.76 -1.57 -18.39
N SER A 361 -1.05 -2.87 -18.54
CA SER A 361 -0.04 -3.91 -18.73
C SER A 361 0.79 -3.68 -19.99
N SER A 362 0.16 -3.33 -21.13
CA SER A 362 0.87 -3.03 -22.37
C SER A 362 1.81 -1.84 -22.20
N THR A 363 1.34 -0.74 -21.61
CA THR A 363 2.14 0.46 -21.35
C THR A 363 3.41 0.11 -20.55
N LYS A 364 3.27 -0.58 -19.40
CA LYS A 364 4.42 -0.94 -18.57
C LYS A 364 5.41 -1.89 -19.29
N MET A 365 4.92 -2.78 -20.15
CA MET A 365 5.80 -3.65 -20.96
C MET A 365 6.54 -2.86 -22.05
N ILE A 366 5.89 -1.88 -22.66
CA ILE A 366 6.52 -1.01 -23.67
C ILE A 366 7.62 -0.16 -23.03
N ASP A 367 7.47 0.29 -21.79
CA ASP A 367 8.51 1.03 -21.08
C ASP A 367 9.77 0.17 -20.86
N LEU A 368 9.60 -1.11 -20.50
CA LEU A 368 10.72 -2.04 -20.37
C LEU A 368 11.35 -2.40 -21.72
N ILE A 369 10.55 -2.62 -22.77
CA ILE A 369 11.06 -2.85 -24.14
C ILE A 369 11.84 -1.64 -24.64
N SER A 370 11.34 -0.43 -24.34
CA SER A 370 12.01 0.84 -24.66
C SER A 370 13.39 0.90 -24.03
N LEU A 371 13.50 0.50 -22.76
CA LEU A 371 14.78 0.46 -22.06
C LEU A 371 15.72 -0.59 -22.68
N CYS A 372 15.23 -1.78 -23.03
CA CYS A 372 16.04 -2.78 -23.75
C CYS A 372 16.60 -2.25 -25.08
N LEU A 373 15.80 -1.48 -25.83
CA LEU A 373 16.22 -0.83 -27.06
C LEU A 373 17.31 0.22 -26.80
N ASP A 374 17.17 1.03 -25.75
CA ASP A 374 18.15 2.04 -25.36
C ASP A 374 19.51 1.42 -24.97
N ILE A 375 19.49 0.20 -24.39
CA ILE A 375 20.70 -0.54 -24.00
C ILE A 375 21.25 -1.40 -25.15
N GLY A 376 20.50 -1.58 -26.24
CA GLY A 376 20.88 -2.43 -27.38
C GLY A 376 20.72 -3.94 -27.13
N ARG A 377 19.95 -4.36 -26.12
CA ARG A 377 19.71 -5.78 -25.77
C ARG A 377 18.43 -6.32 -26.40
N VAL A 378 18.49 -6.47 -27.73
CA VAL A 378 17.37 -6.96 -28.55
C VAL A 378 17.07 -8.44 -28.32
N ASP A 379 18.05 -9.20 -27.84
CA ASP A 379 17.92 -10.61 -27.44
C ASP A 379 16.84 -10.80 -26.35
N LEU A 380 16.82 -9.95 -25.32
CA LEU A 380 15.84 -10.02 -24.23
C LEU A 380 14.41 -9.74 -24.71
N ILE A 381 14.28 -8.84 -25.70
CA ILE A 381 13.00 -8.55 -26.35
C ILE A 381 12.54 -9.77 -27.13
N SER A 382 13.45 -10.45 -27.83
CA SER A 382 13.14 -11.67 -28.58
C SER A 382 12.61 -12.78 -27.66
N ASP A 383 13.22 -12.97 -26.50
CA ASP A 383 12.79 -13.97 -25.51
C ASP A 383 11.39 -13.66 -24.96
N LEU A 384 11.14 -12.41 -24.56
CA LEU A 384 9.81 -11.95 -24.14
C LEU A 384 8.76 -12.21 -25.21
N LEU A 385 9.01 -11.76 -26.45
CA LEU A 385 8.06 -11.90 -27.54
C LEU A 385 7.81 -13.36 -27.91
N SER A 386 8.84 -14.21 -27.80
CA SER A 386 8.72 -15.67 -27.97
C SER A 386 7.82 -16.30 -26.90
N ASP A 387 7.93 -15.87 -25.64
CA ASP A 387 7.09 -16.39 -24.56
C ASP A 387 5.65 -15.88 -24.64
N VAL A 388 5.43 -14.62 -24.99
CA VAL A 388 4.10 -14.07 -25.29
C VAL A 388 3.47 -14.81 -26.47
N ALA A 389 4.24 -15.07 -27.52
CA ALA A 389 3.82 -15.85 -28.67
C ALA A 389 3.40 -17.29 -28.29
N LYS A 390 4.20 -17.98 -27.47
CA LYS A 390 3.87 -19.33 -26.96
C LYS A 390 2.54 -19.35 -26.22
N GLU A 391 2.29 -18.38 -25.36
CA GLU A 391 1.03 -18.28 -24.64
C GLU A 391 -0.14 -18.01 -25.59
N GLY A 392 0.05 -17.15 -26.60
CA GLY A 392 -0.95 -16.85 -27.62
C GLY A 392 -1.44 -18.08 -28.39
N ARG A 393 -0.57 -19.09 -28.61
CA ARG A 393 -0.95 -20.33 -29.29
C ARG A 393 -1.96 -21.18 -28.49
N ASN A 394 -1.95 -21.06 -27.16
CA ASN A 394 -2.63 -21.99 -26.26
C ASN A 394 -3.91 -21.40 -25.64
N ARG A 395 -4.31 -20.18 -25.99
CA ARG A 395 -5.43 -19.47 -25.36
C ARG A 395 -6.62 -19.22 -26.27
N SER A 396 -7.77 -18.92 -25.65
CA SER A 396 -9.01 -18.59 -26.35
C SER A 396 -8.92 -17.28 -27.15
N PRO A 397 -9.77 -17.09 -28.18
CA PRO A 397 -9.81 -15.87 -29.00
C PRO A 397 -9.99 -14.57 -28.20
N ASP A 398 -10.67 -14.64 -27.05
CA ASP A 398 -10.89 -13.50 -26.18
C ASP A 398 -9.58 -13.01 -25.55
N VAL A 399 -8.68 -13.92 -25.18
CA VAL A 399 -7.38 -13.53 -24.59
C VAL A 399 -6.42 -12.98 -25.66
N LEU A 400 -6.46 -13.50 -26.89
CA LEU A 400 -5.74 -12.89 -28.01
C LEU A 400 -6.17 -11.43 -28.20
N THR A 401 -7.48 -11.19 -28.14
CA THR A 401 -8.06 -9.85 -28.35
C THR A 401 -7.81 -8.92 -27.17
N SER A 402 -7.90 -9.42 -25.93
CA SER A 402 -7.70 -8.60 -24.74
C SER A 402 -6.24 -8.35 -24.43
N THR A 403 -5.32 -9.27 -24.73
CA THR A 403 -3.94 -9.23 -24.23
C THR A 403 -2.91 -8.92 -25.31
N ILE A 404 -2.98 -9.61 -26.45
CA ILE A 404 -1.94 -9.47 -27.51
C ILE A 404 -2.20 -8.25 -28.38
N LEU A 405 -3.46 -7.95 -28.73
CA LEU A 405 -3.77 -6.81 -29.60
C LEU A 405 -3.34 -5.45 -29.02
N PRO A 406 -3.63 -5.12 -27.74
CA PRO A 406 -3.18 -3.84 -27.18
C PRO A 406 -1.65 -3.73 -27.20
N LEU A 407 -0.94 -4.82 -26.85
CA LEU A 407 0.52 -4.86 -26.91
C LEU A 407 1.06 -4.61 -28.32
N LEU A 408 0.46 -5.20 -29.37
CA LEU A 408 0.89 -4.99 -30.75
C LEU A 408 0.74 -3.54 -31.20
N VAL A 409 -0.38 -2.91 -30.87
CA VAL A 409 -0.67 -1.52 -31.25
C VAL A 409 0.27 -0.56 -30.50
N ASP A 410 0.47 -0.78 -29.20
CA ASP A 410 1.36 0.04 -28.39
C ASP A 410 2.84 -0.17 -28.80
N LEU A 411 3.24 -1.40 -29.09
CA LEU A 411 4.57 -1.73 -29.60
C LEU A 411 4.82 -1.08 -30.96
N ARG A 412 3.86 -1.14 -31.87
CA ARG A 412 3.96 -0.47 -33.18
C ARG A 412 4.16 1.02 -33.02
N SER A 413 3.35 1.64 -32.15
CA SER A 413 3.41 3.07 -31.88
C SER A 413 4.78 3.46 -31.30
N ASN A 414 5.30 2.68 -30.36
CA ASN A 414 6.61 2.89 -29.74
C ASN A 414 7.77 2.76 -30.75
N LEU A 415 7.78 1.69 -31.55
CA LEU A 415 8.82 1.46 -32.57
C LEU A 415 8.83 2.57 -33.62
N THR A 416 7.65 3.09 -34.00
CA THR A 416 7.55 4.24 -34.93
C THR A 416 8.20 5.48 -34.35
N ARG A 417 7.88 5.83 -33.09
CA ARG A 417 8.43 7.01 -32.42
C ARG A 417 9.95 6.93 -32.30
N ARG A 418 10.49 5.73 -32.13
CA ARG A 418 11.94 5.46 -32.00
C ARG A 418 12.63 5.19 -33.35
N THR A 419 11.93 5.28 -34.47
CA THR A 419 12.45 4.99 -35.82
C THR A 419 13.06 3.59 -35.98
N VAL A 420 12.61 2.62 -35.18
CA VAL A 420 13.04 1.22 -35.26
C VAL A 420 12.24 0.51 -36.35
N ASN A 421 12.94 -0.21 -37.22
CA ASN A 421 12.30 -0.94 -38.31
C ASN A 421 11.50 -2.15 -37.78
N ILE A 422 10.16 -2.08 -37.84
CA ILE A 422 9.28 -3.18 -37.45
C ILE A 422 9.47 -4.44 -38.31
N CYS A 423 10.00 -4.30 -39.53
CA CYS A 423 10.26 -5.42 -40.43
C CYS A 423 11.58 -6.15 -40.13
N SER A 424 12.35 -5.76 -39.12
CA SER A 424 13.52 -6.53 -38.66
C SER A 424 13.15 -7.49 -37.51
N PRO A 425 13.86 -8.62 -37.36
CA PRO A 425 13.75 -9.47 -36.17
C PRO A 425 14.10 -8.69 -34.89
N PRO A 426 13.48 -9.02 -33.73
CA PRO A 426 12.45 -10.04 -33.51
C PRO A 426 11.02 -9.58 -33.84
N PHE A 427 10.81 -8.30 -34.13
CA PHE A 427 9.49 -7.70 -34.28
C PHE A 427 8.71 -8.31 -35.45
N VAL A 428 9.32 -8.43 -36.64
CA VAL A 428 8.65 -9.02 -37.81
C VAL A 428 8.09 -10.42 -37.53
N ASN A 429 8.79 -11.22 -36.74
CA ASN A 429 8.40 -12.58 -36.38
C ASN A 429 7.16 -12.56 -35.49
N PHE A 430 7.16 -11.70 -34.46
CA PHE A 430 6.04 -11.55 -33.54
C PHE A 430 4.78 -11.01 -34.23
N PHE A 431 4.91 -9.95 -35.03
CA PHE A 431 3.78 -9.36 -35.76
C PHE A 431 3.18 -10.32 -36.79
N ARG A 432 4.01 -11.06 -37.55
CA ARG A 432 3.52 -12.10 -38.49
C ARG A 432 2.72 -13.17 -37.77
N LEU A 433 3.28 -13.72 -36.69
CA LEU A 433 2.62 -14.76 -35.92
C LEU A 433 1.28 -14.27 -35.35
N ALA A 434 1.25 -13.07 -34.77
CA ALA A 434 0.04 -12.54 -34.17
C ALA A 434 -1.06 -12.24 -35.22
N VAL A 435 -0.69 -11.79 -36.42
CA VAL A 435 -1.64 -11.68 -37.54
C VAL A 435 -2.17 -13.06 -37.94
N GLY A 436 -1.31 -14.07 -38.05
CA GLY A 436 -1.72 -15.44 -38.34
C GLY A 436 -2.71 -16.00 -37.31
N LEU A 437 -2.40 -15.84 -36.01
CA LEU A 437 -3.28 -16.22 -34.90
C LEU A 437 -4.62 -15.49 -34.96
N TYR A 438 -4.62 -14.17 -35.20
CA TYR A 438 -5.85 -13.40 -35.31
C TYR A 438 -6.74 -13.89 -36.46
N MET A 439 -6.16 -14.16 -37.63
CA MET A 439 -6.92 -14.62 -38.79
C MET A 439 -7.48 -16.04 -38.58
N ARG A 440 -6.73 -16.92 -37.90
CA ARG A 440 -7.18 -18.29 -37.59
C ARG A 440 -8.25 -18.31 -36.50
N ASP A 441 -8.01 -17.64 -35.38
CA ASP A 441 -8.77 -17.84 -34.14
C ASP A 441 -9.86 -16.78 -33.92
N VAL A 442 -9.65 -15.54 -34.36
CA VAL A 442 -10.62 -14.45 -34.16
C VAL A 442 -11.55 -14.32 -35.36
N LEU A 443 -10.99 -14.19 -36.57
CA LEU A 443 -11.76 -14.10 -37.82
C LEU A 443 -12.40 -15.45 -38.16
N GLY A 444 -11.58 -16.50 -38.26
CA GLY A 444 -12.04 -17.86 -38.56
C GLY A 444 -12.61 -18.01 -39.98
N PRO A 445 -13.06 -19.22 -40.35
CA PRO A 445 -13.61 -19.49 -41.67
C PRO A 445 -14.90 -18.71 -41.92
N LYS A 446 -15.06 -18.25 -43.16
CA LYS A 446 -16.33 -17.65 -43.60
C LYS A 446 -17.41 -18.74 -43.57
N PRO A 447 -18.46 -18.57 -42.77
CA PRO A 447 -19.53 -19.55 -42.68
C PRO A 447 -20.46 -19.44 -43.88
N ASP A 448 -21.19 -20.51 -44.17
CA ASP A 448 -22.24 -20.49 -45.18
C ASP A 448 -23.42 -19.61 -44.73
N ILE A 449 -23.62 -18.50 -45.43
CA ILE A 449 -24.59 -17.45 -45.07
C ILE A 449 -26.02 -17.86 -45.47
N SER A 450 -26.18 -18.90 -46.31
CA SER A 450 -27.47 -19.37 -46.81
C SER A 450 -28.47 -19.65 -45.69
N ASN A 451 -27.98 -20.14 -44.54
CA ASN A 451 -28.78 -20.47 -43.36
C ASN A 451 -29.19 -19.24 -42.52
N VAL A 452 -28.41 -18.14 -42.52
CA VAL A 452 -28.71 -16.94 -41.72
C VAL A 452 -29.74 -16.03 -42.38
N LEU A 453 -29.86 -16.09 -43.71
CA LEU A 453 -30.87 -15.33 -44.44
C LEU A 453 -32.31 -15.78 -44.08
N GLN A 454 -32.50 -17.03 -43.64
CA GLN A 454 -33.80 -17.58 -43.26
C GLN A 454 -34.30 -17.14 -41.86
N LEU A 455 -33.47 -16.48 -41.05
CA LEU A 455 -33.79 -16.15 -39.65
C LEU A 455 -34.29 -14.73 -39.42
N ARG A 456 -34.35 -13.90 -40.47
CA ARG A 456 -34.56 -12.45 -40.31
C ARG A 456 -36.00 -12.03 -40.00
N LYS A 457 -37.00 -12.90 -40.22
CA LYS A 457 -38.40 -12.64 -39.85
C LYS A 457 -39.23 -13.92 -39.92
N VAL A 458 -39.37 -14.60 -38.79
CA VAL A 458 -40.13 -15.87 -38.69
C VAL A 458 -41.48 -15.62 -38.02
N GLY A 459 -41.57 -14.55 -37.23
CA GLY A 459 -42.74 -14.17 -36.48
C GLY A 459 -43.93 -13.69 -37.31
N CYS A 460 -45.14 -13.90 -36.78
CA CYS A 460 -46.38 -13.40 -37.37
C CYS A 460 -46.67 -11.92 -37.05
N GLY A 461 -45.75 -11.20 -36.39
CA GLY A 461 -45.87 -9.79 -36.02
C GLY A 461 -46.48 -9.50 -34.65
N CYS A 462 -46.86 -10.52 -33.86
CA CYS A 462 -47.32 -10.33 -32.49
C CYS A 462 -46.17 -9.93 -31.53
N ALA A 463 -46.48 -9.44 -30.32
CA ALA A 463 -45.48 -8.96 -29.36
C ALA A 463 -44.41 -10.02 -29.00
N ASP A 464 -44.81 -11.28 -28.84
CA ASP A 464 -43.89 -12.39 -28.57
C ASP A 464 -43.02 -12.72 -29.79
N CYS A 465 -43.62 -12.69 -30.97
CA CYS A 465 -42.93 -12.89 -32.25
C CYS A 465 -41.90 -11.79 -32.52
N ASN A 466 -42.20 -10.53 -32.19
CA ASN A 466 -41.26 -9.41 -32.34
C ASN A 466 -40.05 -9.59 -31.40
N SER A 467 -40.29 -10.07 -30.18
CA SER A 467 -39.22 -10.41 -29.22
C SER A 467 -38.39 -11.60 -29.70
N LEU A 468 -39.02 -12.58 -30.34
CA LEU A 468 -38.35 -13.72 -30.96
C LEU A 468 -37.50 -13.29 -32.17
N ASP A 469 -38.06 -12.50 -33.08
CA ASP A 469 -37.35 -11.96 -34.24
C ASP A 469 -36.17 -11.08 -33.82
N ALA A 470 -36.29 -10.34 -32.71
CA ALA A 470 -35.18 -9.58 -32.11
C ALA A 470 -34.07 -10.51 -31.59
N LEU A 471 -34.40 -11.63 -30.94
CA LEU A 471 -33.42 -12.65 -30.54
C LEU A 471 -32.73 -13.27 -31.76
N LEU A 472 -33.49 -13.65 -32.79
CA LEU A 472 -32.97 -14.27 -34.01
C LEU A 472 -32.06 -13.30 -34.79
N SER A 473 -32.42 -12.01 -34.79
CA SER A 473 -31.63 -10.94 -35.41
C SER A 473 -30.42 -10.47 -34.59
N SER A 474 -30.40 -10.76 -33.28
CA SER A 474 -29.30 -10.37 -32.38
C SER A 474 -27.99 -11.08 -32.75
N ARG A 475 -26.89 -10.33 -32.76
CA ARG A 475 -25.54 -10.85 -33.08
C ARG A 475 -24.75 -11.31 -31.85
N THR A 476 -25.21 -10.95 -30.65
CA THR A 476 -24.50 -11.16 -29.38
C THR A 476 -25.25 -12.09 -28.43
N THR A 477 -26.59 -12.03 -28.43
CA THR A 477 -27.43 -12.84 -27.55
C THR A 477 -27.60 -14.24 -28.12
N ARG A 478 -26.95 -15.26 -27.53
CA ARG A 478 -27.07 -16.65 -27.99
C ARG A 478 -28.36 -17.34 -27.54
N GLN A 479 -28.85 -16.99 -26.36
CA GLN A 479 -29.97 -17.66 -25.69
C GLN A 479 -30.86 -16.61 -25.02
N HIS A 480 -32.17 -16.84 -25.04
CA HIS A 480 -33.13 -16.04 -24.28
C HIS A 480 -34.31 -16.90 -23.83
N THR A 481 -34.83 -16.61 -22.64
CA THR A 481 -35.94 -17.33 -22.03
C THR A 481 -37.18 -16.47 -22.04
N PHE A 482 -38.17 -16.84 -22.85
CA PHE A 482 -39.45 -16.15 -22.93
C PHE A 482 -40.43 -16.74 -21.92
N ARG A 483 -40.88 -15.96 -20.92
CA ARG A 483 -41.84 -16.42 -19.91
C ARG A 483 -43.27 -16.05 -20.31
N MET A 484 -44.10 -17.06 -20.55
CA MET A 484 -45.47 -16.85 -21.05
C MET A 484 -46.39 -18.06 -20.81
N GLY A 485 -47.70 -17.82 -20.83
CA GLY A 485 -48.72 -18.87 -20.71
C GLY A 485 -48.62 -19.94 -21.81
N GLN A 486 -49.15 -21.13 -21.54
CA GLN A 486 -48.96 -22.33 -22.39
C GLN A 486 -49.39 -22.14 -23.86
N GLY A 487 -50.51 -21.46 -24.12
CA GLY A 487 -50.99 -21.20 -25.48
C GLY A 487 -50.03 -20.35 -26.31
N ARG A 488 -49.47 -19.29 -25.71
CA ARG A 488 -48.47 -18.40 -26.33
C ARG A 488 -47.13 -19.11 -26.52
N ARG A 489 -46.74 -19.97 -25.58
CA ARG A 489 -45.53 -20.80 -25.68
C ARG A 489 -45.59 -21.76 -26.87
N ARG A 490 -46.71 -22.48 -27.01
CA ARG A 490 -46.96 -23.41 -28.11
C ARG A 490 -46.93 -22.71 -29.48
N HIS A 491 -47.37 -21.44 -29.52
CA HIS A 491 -47.26 -20.63 -30.73
C HIS A 491 -45.81 -20.41 -31.17
N LEU A 492 -44.92 -20.00 -30.25
CA LEU A 492 -43.49 -19.85 -30.57
C LEU A 492 -42.81 -21.18 -30.90
N GLU A 493 -43.13 -22.26 -30.18
CA GLU A 493 -42.59 -23.59 -30.45
C GLU A 493 -42.92 -24.07 -31.87
N ASN A 494 -44.15 -23.84 -32.34
CA ASN A 494 -44.57 -24.23 -33.68
C ASN A 494 -43.83 -23.45 -34.78
N LEU A 495 -43.58 -22.15 -34.57
CA LEU A 495 -42.79 -21.34 -35.50
C LEU A 495 -41.32 -21.81 -35.52
N LEU A 496 -40.75 -22.07 -34.35
CA LEU A 496 -39.34 -22.47 -34.22
C LEU A 496 -39.05 -23.87 -34.75
N ARG A 497 -40.03 -24.80 -34.74
CA ARG A 497 -39.89 -26.11 -35.40
C ARG A 497 -39.62 -26.02 -36.89
N GLN A 498 -40.07 -24.94 -37.56
CA GLN A 498 -39.83 -24.72 -38.98
C GLN A 498 -38.36 -24.36 -39.27
N LEU A 499 -37.61 -23.91 -38.26
CA LEU A 499 -36.20 -23.53 -38.38
C LEU A 499 -35.24 -24.71 -38.15
N GLY A 500 -35.77 -25.91 -37.87
CA GLY A 500 -35.00 -27.15 -37.75
C GLY A 500 -33.81 -27.02 -36.78
N ASN A 501 -32.62 -27.40 -37.25
CA ASN A 501 -31.41 -27.48 -36.43
C ASN A 501 -30.76 -26.11 -36.11
N MET A 502 -31.33 -25.00 -36.59
CA MET A 502 -30.77 -23.65 -36.36
C MET A 502 -31.01 -23.14 -34.94
N VAL A 503 -31.99 -23.72 -34.22
CA VAL A 503 -32.38 -23.33 -32.87
C VAL A 503 -32.70 -24.57 -32.04
N THR A 504 -32.32 -24.55 -30.76
CA THR A 504 -32.76 -25.54 -29.78
C THR A 504 -33.72 -24.89 -28.79
N MET A 505 -34.72 -25.66 -28.37
CA MET A 505 -35.77 -25.20 -27.48
C MET A 505 -35.82 -26.08 -26.25
N GLN A 506 -35.92 -25.46 -25.08
CA GLN A 506 -36.11 -26.17 -23.82
C GLN A 506 -37.18 -25.46 -22.97
N THR A 507 -38.12 -26.22 -22.43
CA THR A 507 -39.08 -25.67 -21.47
C THR A 507 -38.42 -25.55 -20.10
N VAL A 508 -38.50 -24.37 -19.50
CA VAL A 508 -38.02 -24.07 -18.15
C VAL A 508 -39.22 -24.09 -17.20
N TYR A 509 -39.29 -25.13 -16.37
CA TYR A 509 -40.42 -25.37 -15.46
C TYR A 509 -40.36 -24.55 -14.16
N SER A 510 -39.27 -23.84 -13.90
CA SER A 510 -39.13 -23.00 -12.70
C SER A 510 -39.89 -21.67 -12.85
N GLY A 511 -40.78 -21.35 -11.90
CA GLY A 511 -41.58 -20.12 -11.86
C GLY A 511 -42.91 -20.18 -12.65
N SER A 512 -43.80 -19.23 -12.35
CA SER A 512 -45.10 -19.06 -13.03
C SER A 512 -45.17 -17.66 -13.68
N PRO A 513 -45.45 -17.55 -14.99
CA PRO A 513 -45.61 -18.64 -15.95
C PRO A 513 -44.27 -19.32 -16.33
N HIS A 514 -44.33 -20.60 -16.76
CA HIS A 514 -43.19 -21.35 -17.27
C HIS A 514 -42.53 -20.67 -18.48
N GLY A 515 -41.22 -20.89 -18.66
CA GLY A 515 -40.44 -20.28 -19.74
C GLY A 515 -40.17 -21.21 -20.92
N LEU A 516 -39.97 -20.63 -22.11
CA LEU A 516 -39.38 -21.28 -23.27
C LEU A 516 -37.98 -20.69 -23.48
N SER A 517 -36.94 -21.47 -23.20
CA SER A 517 -35.55 -21.11 -23.51
C SER A 517 -35.26 -21.46 -24.96
N VAL A 518 -34.95 -20.45 -25.76
CA VAL A 518 -34.55 -20.60 -27.16
C VAL A 518 -33.06 -20.29 -27.28
N THR A 519 -32.30 -21.22 -27.83
CA THR A 519 -30.84 -21.12 -28.01
C THR A 519 -30.50 -21.24 -29.49
N LYS A 520 -29.77 -20.27 -30.04
CA LYS A 520 -29.28 -20.34 -31.43
C LYS A 520 -28.14 -21.34 -31.56
N ALA A 521 -28.10 -22.07 -32.67
CA ALA A 521 -26.97 -22.90 -33.05
C ALA A 521 -25.68 -22.06 -33.18
N ALA A 522 -24.53 -22.66 -32.86
CA ALA A 522 -23.25 -21.95 -32.84
C ALA A 522 -22.90 -21.38 -34.23
N ASP A 523 -23.10 -22.16 -35.28
CA ASP A 523 -22.80 -21.77 -36.67
C ASP A 523 -23.61 -20.56 -37.12
N THR A 524 -24.85 -20.45 -36.67
CA THR A 524 -25.75 -19.32 -36.92
C THR A 524 -25.23 -18.02 -36.27
N VAL A 525 -24.72 -18.09 -35.05
CA VAL A 525 -24.14 -16.94 -34.34
C VAL A 525 -22.80 -16.53 -34.98
N ILE A 526 -21.99 -17.51 -35.39
CA ILE A 526 -20.74 -17.26 -36.13
C ILE A 526 -21.03 -16.53 -37.44
N ALA A 527 -22.02 -16.98 -38.20
CA ALA A 527 -22.42 -16.34 -39.46
C ALA A 527 -23.03 -14.95 -39.30
N ALA A 528 -23.81 -14.71 -38.25
CA ALA A 528 -24.34 -13.38 -37.94
C ALA A 528 -23.24 -12.39 -37.51
N SER A 529 -22.16 -12.86 -36.86
CA SER A 529 -21.06 -12.03 -36.34
C SER A 529 -19.86 -11.92 -37.29
N TRP A 530 -19.72 -12.81 -38.29
CA TRP A 530 -18.54 -12.87 -39.17
C TRP A 530 -18.28 -11.56 -39.92
N LYS A 531 -19.32 -10.87 -40.41
CA LYS A 531 -19.15 -9.57 -41.08
C LYS A 531 -18.59 -8.49 -40.14
N MET A 532 -18.96 -8.53 -38.86
CA MET A 532 -18.38 -7.64 -37.84
C MET A 532 -16.91 -8.00 -37.57
N LYS A 533 -16.62 -9.29 -37.42
CA LYS A 533 -15.23 -9.79 -37.26
C LYS A 533 -14.35 -9.41 -38.45
N GLN A 534 -14.88 -9.50 -39.68
CA GLN A 534 -14.19 -9.06 -40.90
C GLN A 534 -13.88 -7.56 -40.86
N SER A 535 -14.82 -6.73 -40.42
CA SER A 535 -14.59 -5.28 -40.24
C SER A 535 -13.52 -4.99 -39.19
N ASN A 536 -13.55 -5.72 -38.07
CA ASN A 536 -12.55 -5.61 -37.01
C ASN A 536 -11.17 -6.07 -37.49
N ALA A 537 -11.10 -7.14 -38.28
CA ALA A 537 -9.86 -7.63 -38.89
C ALA A 537 -9.23 -6.61 -39.83
N LYS A 538 -10.04 -5.93 -40.65
CA LYS A 538 -9.58 -4.83 -41.52
C LYS A 538 -9.05 -3.67 -40.69
N THR A 539 -9.80 -3.24 -39.67
CA THR A 539 -9.40 -2.16 -38.76
C THR A 539 -8.09 -2.49 -38.04
N PHE A 540 -7.94 -3.75 -37.58
CA PHE A 540 -6.72 -4.24 -36.98
C PHE A 540 -5.53 -4.15 -37.93
N LEU A 541 -5.65 -4.64 -39.17
CA LEU A 541 -4.55 -4.53 -40.15
C LEU A 541 -4.19 -3.07 -40.44
N THR A 542 -5.17 -2.19 -40.59
CA THR A 542 -4.92 -0.75 -40.78
C THR A 542 -4.21 -0.12 -39.58
N SER A 543 -4.47 -0.58 -38.35
CA SER A 543 -3.76 -0.11 -37.16
C SER A 543 -2.28 -0.53 -37.12
N LEU A 544 -1.90 -1.58 -37.85
CA LEU A 544 -0.50 -2.02 -37.96
C LEU A 544 0.29 -1.18 -38.97
N GLY A 545 -0.36 -0.71 -40.04
CA GLY A 545 0.25 0.19 -41.02
C GLY A 545 -0.48 0.27 -42.35
N ASP A 546 0.14 0.99 -43.28
CA ASP A 546 -0.34 1.12 -44.65
C ASP A 546 -0.08 -0.15 -45.49
N GLU A 547 -0.64 -0.20 -46.70
CA GLU A 547 -0.53 -1.36 -47.57
C GLU A 547 0.93 -1.67 -47.98
N ALA A 548 1.77 -0.65 -48.09
CA ALA A 548 3.19 -0.82 -48.38
C ALA A 548 3.91 -1.53 -47.24
N LEU A 549 3.69 -1.09 -46.00
CA LEU A 549 4.26 -1.73 -44.81
C LEU A 549 3.72 -3.15 -44.63
N LEU A 550 2.41 -3.36 -44.78
CA LEU A 550 1.81 -4.69 -44.63
C LEU A 550 2.34 -5.69 -45.66
N ARG A 551 2.65 -5.24 -46.89
CA ARG A 551 3.28 -6.07 -47.92
C ARG A 551 4.67 -6.53 -47.50
N THR A 552 5.49 -5.64 -46.94
CA THR A 552 6.84 -5.96 -46.46
C THR A 552 6.79 -6.80 -45.18
N LEU A 553 5.91 -6.43 -44.25
CA LEU A 553 5.73 -7.10 -42.96
C LEU A 553 5.27 -8.54 -43.15
N LEU A 554 4.28 -8.81 -43.99
CA LEU A 554 3.73 -10.17 -44.17
C LEU A 554 4.45 -10.99 -45.25
N GLY A 555 5.17 -10.35 -46.17
CA GLY A 555 5.94 -11.05 -47.21
C GLY A 555 5.09 -12.03 -48.02
N SER A 556 5.51 -13.31 -48.06
CA SER A 556 4.81 -14.39 -48.75
C SER A 556 3.38 -14.62 -48.26
N GLU A 557 3.13 -14.38 -46.97
CA GLU A 557 1.86 -14.68 -46.32
C GLU A 557 0.78 -13.62 -46.59
N ARG A 558 1.13 -12.48 -47.21
CA ARG A 558 0.18 -11.41 -47.53
C ARG A 558 -1.01 -11.91 -48.34
N LYS A 559 -0.75 -12.78 -49.34
CA LYS A 559 -1.78 -13.37 -50.20
C LYS A 559 -2.75 -14.24 -49.40
N ALA A 560 -2.25 -15.02 -48.44
CA ALA A 560 -3.08 -15.86 -47.58
C ALA A 560 -3.97 -15.00 -46.67
N VAL A 561 -3.43 -13.92 -46.09
CA VAL A 561 -4.19 -12.98 -45.26
C VAL A 561 -5.29 -12.28 -46.06
N THR A 562 -5.02 -11.82 -47.29
CA THR A 562 -6.05 -11.22 -48.16
C THR A 562 -7.17 -12.21 -48.46
N LYS A 563 -6.82 -13.45 -48.85
CA LYS A 563 -7.81 -14.50 -49.13
C LYS A 563 -8.68 -14.84 -47.91
N ALA A 564 -8.09 -14.83 -46.71
CA ALA A 564 -8.81 -15.04 -45.46
C ALA A 564 -9.80 -13.91 -45.16
N ILE A 565 -9.39 -12.65 -45.36
CA ILE A 565 -10.26 -11.49 -45.17
C ILE A 565 -11.42 -11.48 -46.18
N ASP A 566 -11.17 -11.83 -47.43
CA ASP A 566 -12.22 -11.93 -48.45
C ASP A 566 -13.14 -13.14 -48.22
N GLY A 567 -12.73 -14.05 -47.33
CA GLY A 567 -13.43 -15.27 -47.00
C GLY A 567 -13.39 -16.32 -48.11
N SER A 568 -12.38 -16.24 -49.00
CA SER A 568 -12.16 -17.18 -50.08
C SER A 568 -11.35 -18.40 -49.64
N LEU A 569 -10.41 -18.22 -48.71
CA LEU A 569 -9.64 -19.32 -48.12
C LEU A 569 -9.25 -18.97 -46.67
N PRO A 570 -9.69 -19.74 -45.66
CA PRO A 570 -9.31 -19.48 -44.27
C PRO A 570 -7.87 -19.89 -43.98
N ILE A 571 -7.26 -19.25 -42.98
CA ILE A 571 -5.97 -19.69 -42.42
C ILE A 571 -6.27 -20.77 -41.39
N THR A 572 -5.84 -22.01 -41.66
CA THR A 572 -6.03 -23.17 -40.77
C THR A 572 -4.77 -23.55 -40.01
N SER A 573 -3.60 -23.14 -40.50
CA SER A 573 -2.29 -23.38 -39.88
C SER A 573 -1.50 -22.08 -39.78
N ILE A 574 -0.82 -21.90 -38.65
CA ILE A 574 0.09 -20.77 -38.39
C ILE A 574 1.56 -21.12 -38.69
N ALA A 575 1.86 -22.33 -39.20
CA ALA A 575 3.24 -22.80 -39.35
C ALA A 575 4.09 -21.88 -40.25
N SER A 576 3.52 -21.32 -41.32
CA SER A 576 4.20 -20.37 -42.19
C SER A 576 4.36 -18.97 -41.58
N PHE A 577 3.59 -18.66 -40.53
CA PHE A 577 3.64 -17.39 -39.80
C PHE A 577 4.59 -17.46 -38.59
N ASP A 578 4.98 -18.66 -38.16
CA ASP A 578 5.61 -18.91 -36.88
C ASP A 578 7.12 -19.18 -36.99
N ALA A 579 7.90 -18.11 -37.11
CA ALA A 579 9.36 -18.19 -37.13
C ALA A 579 9.98 -18.68 -35.80
N TYR A 580 9.21 -18.67 -34.69
CA TYR A 580 9.67 -19.16 -33.38
C TYR A 580 9.60 -20.68 -33.26
N ARG A 581 9.01 -21.39 -34.23
CA ARG A 581 8.91 -22.86 -34.24
C ARG A 581 10.23 -23.54 -34.60
N SER A 582 11.14 -22.82 -35.26
CA SER A 582 12.41 -23.36 -35.77
C SER A 582 13.58 -23.30 -34.77
N THR A 583 13.43 -22.66 -33.61
CA THR A 583 14.52 -22.46 -32.64
C THR A 583 14.60 -23.50 -31.52
N THR A 584 13.70 -24.50 -31.47
CA THR A 584 13.66 -25.49 -30.37
C THR A 584 14.56 -26.73 -30.57
N SER A 585 15.65 -26.67 -31.36
CA SER A 585 16.56 -27.83 -31.52
C SER A 585 18.06 -27.52 -31.45
N SER A 586 18.52 -26.56 -30.65
CA SER A 586 19.94 -26.47 -30.27
C SER A 586 20.10 -26.18 -28.79
N GLY A 587 20.83 -27.06 -28.12
CA GLY A 587 20.90 -27.25 -26.68
C GLY A 587 21.07 -25.99 -25.83
N THR A 588 20.33 -25.96 -24.73
CA THR A 588 20.71 -25.27 -23.50
C THR A 588 22.16 -25.64 -23.13
N PRO A 589 23.07 -24.68 -22.90
CA PRO A 589 24.27 -24.97 -22.15
C PRO A 589 23.84 -25.25 -20.71
N ARG A 590 23.98 -26.52 -20.29
CA ARG A 590 23.95 -26.88 -18.88
C ARG A 590 25.06 -26.09 -18.19
N ILE A 591 24.69 -25.24 -17.23
CA ILE A 591 25.63 -24.77 -16.21
C ILE A 591 26.02 -26.02 -15.41
N ASN A 592 27.19 -26.57 -15.70
CA ASN A 592 27.81 -27.60 -14.88
C ASN A 592 28.22 -26.94 -13.55
N THR A 593 27.40 -27.14 -12.51
CA THR A 593 27.86 -27.00 -11.13
C THR A 593 28.81 -28.17 -10.84
N SER A 594 30.10 -28.01 -11.13
CA SER A 594 31.13 -28.90 -10.61
C SER A 594 31.29 -28.59 -9.13
N THR A 595 30.63 -29.39 -8.29
CA THR A 595 31.00 -29.54 -6.88
C THR A 595 32.29 -30.35 -6.83
N ALA A 596 33.42 -29.68 -6.59
CA ALA A 596 34.66 -30.32 -6.21
C ALA A 596 34.50 -30.86 -4.78
N SER A 597 34.17 -32.14 -4.66
CA SER A 597 34.27 -32.90 -3.42
C SER A 597 35.69 -33.43 -3.29
N THR A 598 36.52 -32.74 -2.52
CA THR A 598 37.84 -33.21 -2.09
C THR A 598 37.64 -34.30 -1.04
N SER A 599 37.85 -35.55 -1.44
CA SER A 599 37.97 -36.69 -0.54
C SER A 599 39.33 -36.63 0.17
N VAL A 600 39.30 -36.45 1.49
CA VAL A 600 40.44 -36.69 2.38
C VAL A 600 40.59 -38.19 2.56
N SER A 601 41.72 -38.73 2.10
CA SER A 601 42.19 -40.07 2.43
C SER A 601 43.46 -39.93 3.26
N GLY A 602 43.40 -40.30 4.55
CA GLY A 602 44.58 -40.68 5.34
C GLY A 602 44.99 -42.13 5.02
N PRO A 603 46.12 -42.65 5.52
CA PRO A 603 46.94 -42.16 6.63
C PRO A 603 48.20 -41.38 6.25
#